data_AF-A0A9W9FQ27-F1
#
_entry.id   AF-A0A9W9FQ27-F1
#
_cell.length_a   1.000
_cell.length_b   1.000
_cell.length_c   1.000
_cell.angle_alpha   90.00
_cell.angle_beta   90.00
_cell.angle_gamma   90.00
#
_symmetry.space_group_name_H-M   'P 1'
#
loop_
_entity.id
_entity.type
_entity.pdbx_description
1 polymer ?
#
loop_
_entity_poly.entity_id
_entity_poly.type
_entity_poly.pdbx_seq_one_letter_code
_entity_poly.pdbx_strand_id
1 'polypeptide(L)' 'MSICHDNDFSCHGAVAVVGMACRLAGGNNSPEELWKTILGKIDASTDVPKMRWEHKN' A
#
# COMPACT_ATOMS: atom_id res chain seq x y z
N MET A 1 -18.56 35.80 27.98
CA MET A 1 -17.40 36.02 27.11
C MET A 1 -16.21 35.29 27.73
N SER A 2 -16.00 34.03 27.37
CA SER A 2 -14.71 33.36 27.53
C SER A 2 -14.63 32.43 26.34
N ILE A 3 -13.75 32.78 25.40
CA ILE A 3 -13.58 32.11 24.11
C ILE A 3 -12.98 30.74 24.42
N CYS A 4 -13.66 29.67 24.00
CA CYS A 4 -13.02 28.37 23.83
C CYS A 4 -11.97 28.55 22.73
N HIS A 5 -10.67 28.52 23.06
CA HIS A 5 -9.61 28.55 22.07
C HIS A 5 -9.40 27.12 21.56
N ASP A 6 -9.74 26.98 20.28
CA ASP A 6 -9.43 25.95 19.30
C ASP A 6 -8.62 24.72 19.76
N ASN A 7 -9.34 23.61 19.86
CA ASN A 7 -9.14 22.45 18.98
C ASN A 7 -7.72 21.85 18.87
N ASP A 8 -7.08 21.46 19.98
CA ASP A 8 -5.83 20.69 19.93
C ASP A 8 -5.97 19.29 20.54
N PHE A 9 -6.30 18.32 19.67
CA PHE A 9 -6.29 16.88 19.96
C PHE A 9 -5.07 16.18 19.34
N SER A 10 -3.94 16.86 19.17
CA SER A 10 -2.76 16.30 18.49
C SER A 10 -1.54 16.16 19.41
N CYS A 11 -1.68 15.43 20.52
CA CYS A 11 -0.54 14.99 21.32
C CYS A 11 0.20 13.76 20.74
N HIS A 12 -0.21 13.28 19.56
CA HIS A 12 0.52 12.25 18.81
C HIS A 12 1.26 12.89 17.65
N GLY A 13 2.59 12.96 17.75
CA GLY A 13 3.44 13.53 16.70
C GLY A 13 3.21 12.83 15.36
N ALA A 14 2.96 13.63 14.32
CA ALA A 14 2.82 13.11 12.96
C ALA A 14 4.15 12.50 12.49
N VAL A 15 4.08 11.38 11.78
CA VAL A 15 5.24 10.71 11.18
C VAL A 15 5.14 10.83 9.67
N ALA A 16 6.18 11.37 9.04
CA ALA A 16 6.25 11.51 7.59
C ALA A 16 6.78 10.23 6.93
N VAL A 17 6.15 9.81 5.83
CA VAL A 17 6.69 8.79 4.93
C VAL A 17 7.62 9.49 3.94
N VAL A 18 8.93 9.28 4.10
CA VAL A 18 9.96 9.95 3.28
C VAL A 18 10.45 9.09 2.11
N GLY A 19 10.05 7.82 2.04
CA GLY A 19 10.43 6.91 0.96
C GLY A 19 9.67 5.60 1.03
N MET A 20 9.54 4.92 -0.11
CA MET A 20 8.87 3.64 -0.26
C MET A 20 9.58 2.79 -1.33
N ALA A 21 9.55 1.47 -1.16
CA ALA A 21 9.98 0.51 -2.16
C ALA A 21 9.12 -0.76 -2.03
N CYS A 22 8.90 -1.48 -3.14
CA CYS A 22 8.05 -2.67 -3.12
C CYS A 22 8.45 -3.72 -4.17
N ARG A 23 8.06 -4.96 -3.90
CA ARG A 23 8.09 -6.12 -4.79
C ARG A 23 6.81 -6.92 -4.55
N LEU A 24 5.79 -6.70 -5.37
CA LEU A 24 4.44 -7.22 -5.18
C LEU A 24 3.98 -8.01 -6.40
N ALA A 25 2.87 -8.74 -6.24
CA ALA A 25 2.24 -9.50 -7.32
C ALA A 25 1.85 -8.58 -8.50
N GLY A 26 1.70 -9.18 -9.69
CA GLY A 26 1.38 -8.42 -10.91
C GLY A 26 2.56 -7.66 -11.51
N GLY A 27 3.80 -8.01 -11.14
CA GLY A 27 5.01 -7.38 -11.69
C GLY A 27 5.33 -6.00 -11.08
N ASN A 28 4.72 -5.64 -9.96
CA ASN A 28 4.92 -4.35 -9.30
C ASN A 28 6.26 -4.29 -8.55
N ASN A 29 7.30 -3.80 -9.21
CA ASN A 29 8.65 -3.65 -8.70
C ASN A 29 9.02 -2.20 -8.34
N SER A 30 8.07 -1.27 -8.41
CA SER A 30 8.25 0.08 -7.89
C SER A 30 6.93 0.64 -7.35
N PRO A 31 6.98 1.65 -6.46
CA PRO A 31 5.77 2.35 -6.00
C PRO A 31 4.93 2.91 -7.15
N GLU A 32 5.57 3.36 -8.24
CA GLU A 32 4.90 3.90 -9.42
C GLU A 32 4.16 2.82 -10.21
N GLU A 33 4.76 1.64 -10.39
CA GLU A 33 4.11 0.49 -11.03
C GLU A 33 2.91 0.02 -10.22
N LEU A 34 3.08 -0.09 -8.90
CA LEU A 34 1.99 -0.41 -7.98
C LEU A 34 0.84 0.60 -8.12
N TRP A 35 1.15 1.90 -8.14
CA TRP A 35 0.13 2.94 -8.22
C TRP A 35 -0.68 2.86 -9.52
N LYS A 36 -0.02 2.58 -10.65
CA LYS A 36 -0.69 2.37 -11.94
C LYS A 36 -1.64 1.16 -11.88
N THR A 37 -1.20 0.05 -11.31
CA THR A 37 -1.99 -1.18 -11.16
C THR A 37 -3.24 -0.94 -10.30
N ILE A 38 -3.09 -0.25 -9.17
CA ILE A 38 -4.20 0.10 -8.27
C ILE A 38 -5.23 0.98 -8.99
N LEU A 39 -4.77 2.06 -9.64
CA LEU A 39 -5.67 2.95 -10.38
C LEU A 39 -6.38 2.23 -11.54
N GLY A 40 -5.67 1.30 -12.19
CA GLY A 40 -6.20 0.44 -13.23
C GLY A 40 -7.13 -0.67 -12.72
N LYS A 41 -7.28 -0.83 -11.39
CA LYS A 41 -8.06 -1.90 -10.73
C LYS A 41 -7.73 -3.30 -11.27
N ILE A 42 -6.45 -3.52 -11.55
CA ILE A 42 -5.97 -4.79 -12.14
C ILE A 42 -5.89 -5.85 -11.04
N ASP A 43 -6.50 -7.00 -11.27
CA ASP A 43 -6.32 -8.18 -10.42
C ASP A 43 -4.96 -8.82 -10.69
N ALA A 44 -4.15 -8.93 -9.65
CA ALA A 44 -2.81 -9.51 -9.68
C ALA A 44 -2.77 -10.95 -9.15
N SER A 45 -3.92 -11.52 -8.77
CA SER A 45 -4.02 -12.89 -8.29
C SER A 45 -3.80 -13.88 -9.42
N THR A 46 -3.01 -14.92 -9.16
CA THR A 46 -2.76 -16.01 -10.11
C THR A 46 -2.82 -17.33 -9.38
N ASP A 47 -3.01 -18.41 -10.13
CA ASP A 47 -2.75 -19.75 -9.61
C ASP A 47 -1.32 -19.85 -9.08
N VAL A 48 -1.10 -20.83 -8.20
CA VAL A 48 0.23 -21.16 -7.72
C VAL A 48 1.14 -21.47 -8.92
N PRO A 49 2.27 -20.76 -9.08
CA PRO A 49 3.23 -21.07 -10.12
C PRO A 49 3.80 -22.48 -9.91
N LYS A 50 3.78 -23.33 -10.95
CA LYS A 50 4.32 -24.70 -10.90
C LYS A 50 5.78 -24.78 -10.42
N MET A 51 6.55 -23.72 -10.69
CA MET A 51 7.94 -23.59 -10.22
C MET A 51 8.04 -23.50 -8.69
N ARG A 52 7.01 -23.01 -8.00
CA ARG A 52 7.02 -22.79 -6.56
C ARG A 52 6.69 -24.08 -5.79
N TRP A 53 5.64 -24.80 -6.21
CA TRP A 53 5.32 -26.17 -5.79
C TRP A 53 4.26 -26.79 -6.70
N GLU A 54 4.08 -28.11 -6.60
CA GLU A 54 2.99 -28.82 -7.28
C GLU A 54 1.71 -28.78 -6.45
N HIS A 55 0.71 -28.03 -6.92
CA HIS A 55 -0.65 -28.08 -6.36
C HIS A 55 -1.43 -29.20 -7.06
N LYS A 56 -1.63 -30.33 -6.38
CA LYS A 56 -2.54 -31.39 -6.85
C LYS A 56 -3.97 -30.98 -6.45
N ASN A 57 -4.80 -30.72 -7.46
CA ASN A 57 -6.24 -30.50 -7.29
C ASN A 57 -6.96 -31.80 -6.96
#